data_AF-A0A3M1J8K4-F1
#
_entry.id   AF-A0A3M1J8K4-F1
#
_cell.length_a   1.000
_cell.length_b   1.000
_cell.length_c   1.000
_cell.angle_alpha   90.00
_cell.angle_beta   90.00
_cell.angle_gamma   90.00
#
_symmetry.space_group_name_H-M   'P 1'
#
loop_
_entity.id
_entity.type
_entity.pdbx_description
1 polymer ?
#
loop_
_entity_poly.entity_id
_entity_poly.type
_entity_poly.pdbx_seq_one_letter_code
_entity_poly.pdbx_strand_id
1 'polypeptide(L)'
;MFAQNEGLKNLLALLLFLLGSLESVVAQTDCASISPYAPGRQWVYQWYGSNQKPSYRTFRTVLDEPLPGLYRIETVILNAFADTIYRGHHEVRCTEEGLYQDLLAKLTPD
;
A
#
# COMPACT_ATOMS: atom_id res chain seq x y z
N MET A 1 5.82 -55.07 20.69
CA MET A 1 6.23 -54.84 19.28
C MET A 1 5.19 -53.91 18.65
N PHE A 2 5.44 -52.60 18.64
CA PHE A 2 4.61 -51.62 17.92
C PHE A 2 5.43 -51.08 16.76
N ALA A 3 5.38 -51.77 15.63
CA ALA A 3 5.97 -51.31 14.38
C ALA A 3 4.83 -51.24 13.37
N GLN A 4 4.29 -50.04 13.16
CA GLN A 4 3.51 -49.61 11.97
C GLN A 4 2.82 -48.29 12.30
N ASN A 5 3.50 -47.15 12.10
CA ASN A 5 2.79 -45.87 11.88
C ASN A 5 3.66 -44.73 11.34
N GLU A 6 4.87 -44.99 10.83
CA GLU A 6 5.72 -43.92 10.29
C GLU A 6 5.44 -43.63 8.81
N GLY A 7 5.08 -44.65 8.02
CA GLY A 7 4.76 -44.49 6.59
C GLY A 7 3.51 -43.64 6.35
N LEU A 8 2.46 -43.81 7.17
CA LEU A 8 1.22 -43.02 7.05
C LEU A 8 1.45 -41.55 7.40
N LYS A 9 2.29 -41.27 8.42
CA LYS A 9 2.66 -39.90 8.82
C LYS A 9 3.46 -39.19 7.73
N ASN A 10 4.40 -39.89 7.10
CA ASN A 10 5.20 -39.33 6.02
C ASN A 10 4.35 -39.08 4.76
N LEU A 11 3.37 -39.94 4.46
CA LEU A 11 2.45 -39.73 3.34
C LEU A 11 1.53 -38.53 3.59
N LEU A 12 1.01 -38.39 4.82
CA LEU A 12 0.13 -37.27 5.19
C LEU A 12 0.89 -35.94 5.15
N ALA A 13 2.13 -35.92 5.63
CA ALA A 13 3.00 -34.74 5.56
C ALA A 13 3.33 -34.34 4.12
N LEU A 14 3.58 -35.31 3.23
CA LEU A 14 3.81 -35.05 1.81
C LEU A 14 2.55 -34.49 1.12
N LEU A 15 1.38 -35.03 1.46
CA LEU A 15 0.09 -34.54 0.94
C LEU A 15 -0.19 -33.11 1.38
N LEU A 16 0.06 -32.79 2.66
CA LEU A 16 -0.09 -31.44 3.22
C LEU A 16 0.90 -30.45 2.59
N PHE A 17 2.12 -30.87 2.28
CA PHE A 17 3.10 -30.04 1.58
C PHE A 17 2.70 -29.76 0.12
N LEU A 18 2.07 -30.73 -0.56
CA LEU A 18 1.59 -30.58 -1.93
C LEU A 18 0.28 -29.77 -2.03
N LEU A 19 -0.55 -29.79 -0.98
CA LEU A 19 -1.76 -28.97 -0.90
C LEU A 19 -1.44 -27.51 -0.52
N GLY A 20 -0.37 -27.27 0.25
CA GLY A 20 0.03 -25.92 0.68
C GLY A 20 0.71 -25.06 -0.40
N SER A 21 1.14 -25.64 -1.52
CA SER A 21 1.81 -24.90 -2.61
C SER A 21 0.88 -24.37 -3.69
N LEU A 22 -0.42 -24.68 -3.63
CA LEU A 22 -1.43 -24.20 -4.59
C LEU A 22 -2.14 -22.92 -4.14
N GLU A 23 -1.98 -22.53 -2.87
CA GLU A 23 -2.35 -21.18 -2.42
C GLU A 23 -1.26 -20.22 -2.88
N SER A 24 -1.34 -19.87 -4.17
CA SER A 24 -0.66 -18.70 -4.70
C SER A 24 -1.06 -17.55 -3.80
N VAL A 25 -0.13 -17.05 -3.00
CA VAL A 25 -0.26 -15.81 -2.26
C VAL A 25 -0.60 -14.76 -3.31
N VAL A 26 -1.88 -14.44 -3.45
CA VAL A 26 -2.34 -13.34 -4.31
C VAL A 26 -1.86 -12.09 -3.60
N ALA A 27 -0.66 -11.65 -3.96
CA ALA A 27 -0.05 -10.44 -3.46
C ALA A 27 -0.98 -9.28 -3.81
N GLN A 28 -1.80 -8.83 -2.85
CA GLN A 28 -2.56 -7.57 -2.87
C GLN A 28 -2.90 -7.03 -4.27
N THR A 29 -3.57 -7.82 -5.12
CA THR A 29 -4.15 -7.34 -6.39
C THR A 29 -5.47 -6.63 -6.15
N ASP A 30 -5.69 -6.11 -4.95
CA ASP A 30 -7.00 -5.59 -4.58
C ASP A 30 -7.12 -4.12 -4.98
N CYS A 31 -7.36 -3.90 -6.27
CA CYS A 31 -7.77 -2.60 -6.76
C CYS A 31 -9.09 -2.12 -6.14
N ALA A 32 -9.85 -2.97 -5.42
CA ALA A 32 -11.00 -2.51 -4.65
C ALA A 32 -10.61 -1.65 -3.44
N SER A 33 -9.36 -1.78 -2.95
CA SER A 33 -8.79 -0.84 -1.96
C SER A 33 -8.68 0.59 -2.51
N ILE A 34 -8.61 0.74 -3.84
CA ILE A 34 -8.84 1.98 -4.56
C ILE A 34 -10.36 2.21 -4.69
N SER A 35 -11.08 2.27 -3.57
CA SER A 35 -12.43 2.87 -3.59
C SER A 35 -12.31 4.20 -4.32
N PRO A 36 -13.15 4.49 -5.33
CA PRO A 36 -12.82 5.42 -6.41
C PRO A 36 -12.28 6.70 -5.80
N TYR A 37 -11.00 6.98 -6.08
CA TYR A 37 -10.38 8.26 -5.79
C TYR A 37 -11.16 9.30 -6.61
N ALA A 38 -12.28 9.72 -6.07
CA ALA A 38 -13.14 10.73 -6.67
C ALA A 38 -12.34 12.04 -6.70
N PRO A 39 -12.31 12.76 -7.83
CA PRO A 39 -11.67 14.06 -7.91
C PRO A 39 -12.12 14.97 -6.77
N GLY A 40 -11.16 15.66 -6.13
CA GLY A 40 -11.40 16.52 -4.98
C GLY A 40 -11.52 15.80 -3.64
N ARG A 41 -11.49 14.47 -3.58
CA ARG A 41 -11.39 13.75 -2.30
C ARG A 41 -10.08 14.11 -1.61
N GLN A 42 -10.17 14.35 -0.30
CA GLN A 42 -9.04 14.76 0.53
C GLN A 42 -8.94 13.94 1.80
N TRP A 43 -7.71 13.76 2.27
CA TRP A 43 -7.44 13.22 3.59
C TRP A 43 -6.15 13.77 4.16
N VAL A 44 -6.04 13.72 5.49
CA VAL A 44 -4.93 14.31 6.25
C VAL A 44 -4.34 13.28 7.19
N TYR A 45 -3.02 13.18 7.18
CA TYR A 45 -2.25 12.40 8.15
C TYR A 45 -1.49 13.32 9.09
N GLN A 46 -1.61 13.09 10.39
CA GLN A 46 -0.82 13.75 11.41
C GLN A 46 0.22 12.77 11.95
N TRP A 47 1.49 13.10 11.77
CA TRP A 47 2.61 12.35 12.31
C TRP A 47 3.01 12.90 13.66
N TYR A 48 3.43 12.02 14.57
CA TYR A 48 3.89 12.37 15.90
C TYR A 48 5.31 11.84 16.11
N GLY A 49 6.16 12.66 16.74
CA GLY A 49 7.48 12.23 17.19
C GLY A 49 7.40 11.29 18.41
N SER A 50 8.55 10.76 18.83
CA SER A 50 8.64 9.91 20.03
C SER A 50 8.18 10.62 21.32
N ASN A 51 8.23 11.95 21.34
CA ASN A 51 7.71 12.79 22.42
C ASN A 51 6.20 13.06 22.34
N GLN A 52 5.48 12.36 21.45
CA GLN A 52 4.05 12.53 21.18
C GLN A 52 3.65 13.93 20.71
N LYS A 53 4.61 14.76 20.28
CA LYS A 53 4.32 16.05 19.66
C LYS A 53 4.17 15.91 18.14
N PRO A 54 3.26 16.66 17.53
CA PRO A 54 3.15 16.75 16.07
C PRO A 54 4.50 17.05 15.41
N SER A 55 4.87 16.27 14.40
CA SER A 55 6.13 16.43 13.64
C SER A 55 5.88 16.88 12.21
N TYR A 56 4.98 16.19 11.51
CA TYR A 56 4.61 16.50 10.13
C TYR A 56 3.10 16.41 9.97
N ARG A 57 2.54 17.24 9.09
CA ARG A 57 1.17 17.09 8.62
C ARG A 57 1.19 16.88 7.12
N THR A 58 0.65 15.75 6.66
CA THR A 58 0.54 15.42 5.24
C THR A 58 -0.89 15.60 4.80
N PHE A 59 -1.10 16.45 3.80
CA PHE A 59 -2.37 16.61 3.11
C PHE A 59 -2.28 15.85 1.78
N ARG A 60 -3.32 15.08 1.47
CA ARG A 60 -3.45 14.41 0.18
C ARG A 60 -4.76 14.81 -0.49
N THR A 61 -4.67 15.17 -1.76
CA THR A 61 -5.80 15.60 -2.58
C THR A 61 -5.79 14.84 -3.89
N VAL A 62 -6.90 14.19 -4.23
CA VAL A 62 -7.09 13.59 -5.55
C VAL A 62 -7.35 14.70 -6.55
N LEU A 63 -6.51 14.77 -7.58
CA LEU A 63 -6.68 15.71 -8.69
C LEU A 63 -7.66 15.16 -9.72
N ASP A 64 -8.29 16.06 -10.46
CA ASP A 64 -9.08 15.68 -11.62
C ASP A 64 -8.11 15.31 -12.76
N GLU A 65 -8.18 14.07 -13.22
CA GLU A 65 -7.29 13.55 -14.26
C GLU A 65 -8.12 13.10 -15.47
N PRO A 66 -7.65 13.39 -16.70
CA PRO A 66 -8.42 13.11 -17.91
C PRO A 66 -8.44 11.62 -18.30
N LEU A 67 -7.58 10.80 -17.70
CA LEU A 67 -7.41 9.39 -18.08
C LEU A 67 -8.14 8.46 -17.10
N PRO A 68 -9.09 7.63 -17.57
CA PRO A 68 -9.79 6.69 -16.70
C PRO A 68 -8.82 5.64 -16.14
N GLY A 69 -8.91 5.39 -14.83
CA GLY A 69 -8.05 4.41 -14.13
C GLY A 69 -6.67 4.93 -13.72
N LEU A 70 -6.32 6.17 -14.09
CA LEU A 70 -5.17 6.90 -13.54
C LEU A 70 -5.67 7.91 -12.51
N TYR A 71 -5.11 7.85 -11.31
CA TYR A 71 -5.40 8.82 -10.27
C TYR A 71 -4.11 9.54 -9.88
N ARG A 72 -4.08 10.86 -10.01
CA ARG A 72 -2.98 11.68 -9.51
C ARG A 72 -3.36 12.26 -8.16
N ILE A 73 -2.46 12.15 -7.20
CA ILE A 73 -2.67 12.63 -5.84
C ILE A 73 -1.61 13.67 -5.54
N GLU A 74 -2.04 14.91 -5.33
CA GLU A 74 -1.17 15.94 -4.73
C GLU A 74 -0.90 15.62 -3.28
N THR A 75 0.35 15.76 -2.87
CA THR A 75 0.81 15.60 -1.50
C THR A 75 1.52 16.86 -1.05
N VAL A 76 1.04 17.44 0.05
CA VAL A 76 1.67 18.58 0.72
C VAL A 76 2.08 18.15 2.12
N ILE A 77 3.34 18.33 2.49
CA ILE A 77 3.87 18.02 3.83
C ILE A 77 4.30 19.32 4.48
N LEU A 78 3.65 19.66 5.59
CA LEU A 78 4.08 20.73 6.48
C LEU A 78 5.00 20.13 7.54
N ASN A 79 6.23 20.61 7.61
CA ASN A 79 7.16 20.27 8.69
C ASN A 79 6.91 21.21 9.87
N ALA A 80 6.75 20.68 11.09
CA ALA A 80 6.54 21.48 12.29
C ALA A 80 7.84 22.04 12.89
N PHE A 81 9.00 21.56 12.43
CA PHE A 81 10.33 21.91 12.96
C PHE A 81 11.15 22.78 12.03
N ALA A 82 10.88 22.69 10.74
CA ALA A 82 11.45 23.56 9.72
C ALA A 82 10.28 24.29 9.07
N ASP A 83 10.41 25.60 8.85
CA ASP A 83 9.46 26.40 8.07
C ASP A 83 9.55 26.03 6.57
N THR A 84 9.45 24.74 6.27
CA THR A 84 9.60 24.14 4.94
C THR A 84 8.35 23.36 4.63
N ILE A 85 7.80 23.65 3.46
CA ILE A 85 6.67 22.95 2.88
C ILE A 85 7.23 22.06 1.78
N TYR A 86 6.91 20.78 1.79
CA TYR A 86 7.22 19.91 0.67
C TYR A 86 5.97 19.66 -0.14
N ARG A 87 6.05 19.81 -1.46
CA ARG A 87 4.95 19.54 -2.37
C ARG A 87 5.39 18.56 -3.45
N GLY A 88 4.47 17.69 -3.86
CA GLY A 88 4.68 16.81 -4.99
C GLY A 88 3.41 16.09 -5.39
N HIS A 89 3.51 15.25 -6.41
CA HIS A 89 2.43 14.41 -6.89
C HIS A 89 2.91 12.96 -6.98
N HIS A 90 1.99 12.03 -6.74
CA HIS A 90 2.18 10.63 -7.10
C HIS A 90 1.00 10.10 -7.88
N GLU A 91 1.25 9.03 -8.61
CA GLU A 91 0.25 8.37 -9.43
C GLU A 91 -0.13 7.03 -8.82
N VAL A 92 -1.43 6.76 -8.83
CA VAL A 92 -2.01 5.48 -8.46
C VAL A 92 -2.76 4.93 -9.66
N ARG A 93 -2.45 3.69 -10.03
CA ARG A 93 -3.01 3.00 -11.18
C ARG A 93 -3.40 1.59 -10.77
N CYS A 94 -4.55 1.12 -11.24
CA CYS A 94 -4.84 -0.31 -11.25
C CYS A 94 -4.40 -0.86 -12.60
N THR A 95 -3.45 -1.80 -12.60
CA THR A 95 -3.02 -2.54 -13.79
C THR A 95 -3.49 -3.99 -13.70
N GLU A 96 -3.32 -4.75 -14.78
CA GLU A 96 -3.60 -6.20 -14.79
C GLU A 96 -2.72 -6.96 -13.78
N GLU A 97 -1.55 -6.40 -13.43
CA GLU A 97 -0.62 -6.95 -12.44
C GLU A 97 -0.98 -6.57 -10.99
N GLY A 98 -1.92 -5.63 -10.80
CA GLY A 98 -2.40 -5.20 -9.49
C GLY A 98 -2.33 -3.69 -9.26
N LEU A 99 -2.29 -3.31 -7.99
CA LEU A 99 -2.21 -1.91 -7.57
C LEU A 99 -0.79 -1.37 -7.72
N TYR A 100 -0.62 -0.42 -8.64
CA TYR A 100 0.61 0.36 -8.77
C TYR A 100 0.47 1.71 -8.06
N GLN A 101 1.41 2.02 -7.17
CA GLN A 101 1.53 3.33 -6.54
C GLN A 101 2.96 3.81 -6.68
N ASP A 102 3.15 4.98 -7.30
CA ASP A 102 4.45 5.62 -7.30
C ASP A 102 4.69 6.31 -5.96
N LEU A 103 5.19 5.55 -4.98
CA LEU A 103 5.46 6.09 -3.64
C LEU A 103 6.64 7.07 -3.62
N LEU A 104 7.40 7.17 -4.70
CA LEU A 104 8.47 8.15 -4.89
C LEU A 104 7.91 9.40 -5.57
N ALA A 105 6.90 10.01 -4.94
CA ALA A 105 6.55 11.39 -5.26
C ALA A 105 7.84 12.22 -5.17
N LYS A 106 8.22 12.89 -6.27
CA LYS A 106 9.30 13.88 -6.26
C LYS A 106 8.80 15.05 -5.41
N LEU A 107 8.99 14.94 -4.10
CA LEU A 107 8.70 15.99 -3.14
C LEU A 107 9.79 17.06 -3.29
N THR A 108 9.40 18.24 -3.74
CA THR A 108 10.27 19.42 -3.80
C THR A 108 9.95 20.33 -2.62
N PRO A 109 10.96 20.86 -1.92
CA PRO A 109 10.75 21.95 -0.98
C PRO A 109 10.28 23.20 -1.75
N ASP A 110 9.26 23.87 -1.22
CA ASP A 110 8.87 25.22 -1.61
C ASP A 110 9.86 26.26 -1.07
#